data_AF-A0AAN6IA08-F1
#
_entry.id   AF-A0AAN6IA08-F1
#
_cell.length_a   1.000
_cell.length_b   1.000
_cell.length_c   1.000
_cell.angle_alpha   90.00
_cell.angle_beta   90.00
_cell.angle_gamma   90.00
#
_symmetry.space_group_name_H-M   'P 1'
#
loop_
_entity.id
_entity.type
_entity.pdbx_description
1 polymer ?
#
loop_
_entity_poly.entity_id
_entity_poly.type
_entity_poly.pdbx_seq_one_letter_code
_entity_poly.pdbx_strand_id
1 'polypeptide(L)'
;MSGRMKLWWESLRPATRSLHAPGGLQKCTSRQGPLARSKATYSTRATTAEKLARPNLPLWTTSRALLLAGALASIGYAVGVNDAGNHAHELTPRPPKYASKKDMDKAISELRSLLGEDAVSTDDEDLQAHGYSEWSSINIDQLPVAVAYPKNTEEVSQIAKVATKYKIPMVPFSGGSSLEANFAAPFGGFSIDFAFMDQILAIHAEDMDVVVQPSMQWMELNDKLKHTGLFFPVDPGPSAKIGGMIGTSCSGTNAFRYGTMKDWVINLTVVLPDGRIIKTRRRPRKTSAGYNLTGLFVGAEGTLGIVTEATLKLAVIPQETKVAVATFPTIRDAAAAAMQVIRSGVPVAAMEIMDDVQMSVINKAGGTNRTWKEVPTLFFKFAGTTAGVQDNIKTTTQIAKRNNGGDIVYAKTDQEAHDLWKARKDSLWSMLSLRREGDEVWSTDVGVPISRLPDIVDLSKKELDDLGLFASILGHIGDGNFHASILYNRKDPAERERVEHVVHNMVDRALEMEGTCTGEHGIGLGKKQSLIDELGVDTINVMQTLKRSLDPHWLMNPGKIFDAVNAENTRNQHESTAASTLERPRNK
;
A
#
# COMPACT_ATOMS: atom_id res chain seq x y z
N MET A 1 12.66 -40.46 -35.18
CA MET A 1 13.11 -40.50 -36.59
C MET A 1 12.66 -39.22 -37.31
N SER A 2 13.07 -39.03 -38.56
CA SER A 2 12.78 -37.89 -39.44
C SER A 2 11.28 -37.53 -39.60
N GLY A 3 10.89 -36.29 -39.92
CA GLY A 3 11.66 -35.04 -40.02
C GLY A 3 11.25 -34.08 -41.16
N ARG A 4 11.60 -32.80 -41.01
CA ARG A 4 11.56 -31.69 -42.02
C ARG A 4 10.20 -31.28 -42.60
N MET A 5 9.83 -30.03 -42.32
CA MET A 5 9.53 -29.05 -43.39
C MET A 5 10.40 -27.80 -43.15
N LYS A 6 10.83 -27.13 -44.22
CA LYS A 6 11.84 -26.06 -44.15
C LYS A 6 11.64 -25.07 -45.30
N LEU A 7 11.67 -23.77 -44.98
CA LEU A 7 12.01 -22.60 -45.82
C LEU A 7 11.35 -22.44 -47.20
N TRP A 8 10.74 -21.27 -47.42
CA TRP A 8 10.77 -20.54 -48.69
C TRP A 8 11.08 -19.06 -48.41
N TRP A 9 12.07 -18.52 -49.11
CA TRP A 9 12.45 -17.10 -49.11
C TRP A 9 13.31 -16.82 -50.35
N GLU A 10 13.28 -15.57 -50.85
CA GLU A 10 13.99 -15.07 -52.04
C GLU A 10 13.58 -15.73 -53.39
N SER A 11 13.63 -15.03 -54.54
CA SER A 11 13.91 -13.61 -54.82
C SER A 11 13.21 -13.17 -56.12
N LEU A 12 13.22 -11.86 -56.44
CA LEU A 12 13.75 -11.36 -57.72
C LEU A 12 13.78 -9.80 -57.77
N ARG A 13 14.71 -9.26 -58.58
CA ARG A 13 14.92 -7.84 -58.94
C ARG A 13 15.08 -7.77 -60.49
N PRO A 14 15.56 -6.67 -61.10
CA PRO A 14 14.98 -5.32 -61.21
C PRO A 14 14.80 -4.90 -62.69
N ALA A 15 14.37 -3.66 -62.94
CA ALA A 15 14.60 -2.96 -64.22
C ALA A 15 15.00 -1.49 -63.98
N THR A 16 15.77 -0.90 -64.89
CA THR A 16 16.48 0.39 -64.68
C THR A 16 16.20 1.41 -65.77
N ARG A 17 16.24 2.71 -65.44
CA ARG A 17 16.85 3.76 -66.30
C ARG A 17 17.22 5.02 -65.51
N SER A 18 18.18 5.77 -66.06
CA SER A 18 18.86 6.96 -65.50
C SER A 18 18.18 8.27 -65.94
N LEU A 19 18.48 9.47 -65.42
CA LEU A 19 19.75 10.20 -65.57
C LEU A 19 19.97 11.36 -64.57
N HIS A 20 21.27 11.60 -64.31
CA HIS A 20 21.95 12.84 -63.88
C HIS A 20 21.73 13.46 -62.47
N ALA A 21 22.85 13.98 -61.99
CA ALA A 21 23.13 14.80 -60.80
C ALA A 21 24.03 15.99 -61.31
N PRO A 22 24.74 16.83 -60.51
CA PRO A 22 25.02 16.78 -59.07
C PRO A 22 25.01 18.14 -58.29
N GLY A 23 25.14 18.05 -56.95
CA GLY A 23 25.62 19.14 -56.08
C GLY A 23 24.61 20.25 -55.69
N GLY A 24 24.84 21.05 -54.64
CA GLY A 24 25.86 20.89 -53.59
C GLY A 24 26.19 22.14 -52.76
N LEU A 25 25.67 22.20 -51.51
CA LEU A 25 26.22 22.93 -50.33
C LEU A 25 26.28 24.49 -50.27
N GLN A 26 26.23 24.98 -49.02
CA GLN A 26 26.71 26.27 -48.46
C GLN A 26 25.96 27.61 -48.67
N LYS A 27 25.40 28.11 -47.54
CA LYS A 27 25.65 29.39 -46.82
C LYS A 27 25.75 30.79 -47.53
N CYS A 28 25.35 31.80 -46.73
CA CYS A 28 25.89 33.18 -46.61
C CYS A 28 25.14 34.42 -47.19
N THR A 29 24.57 35.21 -46.26
CA THR A 29 24.76 36.67 -46.06
C THR A 29 24.58 37.72 -47.19
N SER A 30 23.47 38.48 -47.08
CA SER A 30 23.44 39.96 -46.86
C SER A 30 23.67 41.02 -47.98
N ARG A 31 22.87 42.11 -47.84
CA ARG A 31 23.10 43.55 -48.16
C ARG A 31 22.88 44.16 -49.59
N GLN A 32 21.93 45.12 -49.61
CA GLN A 32 22.01 46.52 -50.13
C GLN A 32 21.82 46.90 -51.63
N GLY A 33 20.58 47.31 -51.96
CA GLY A 33 20.24 48.57 -52.70
C GLY A 33 20.46 48.67 -54.23
N PRO A 34 20.32 49.86 -54.86
CA PRO A 34 19.52 51.05 -54.46
C PRO A 34 18.81 51.81 -55.65
N LEU A 35 18.18 52.98 -55.38
CA LEU A 35 17.75 54.07 -56.32
C LEU A 35 16.55 53.80 -57.30
N ALA A 36 15.82 54.78 -57.90
CA ALA A 36 15.42 56.16 -57.50
C ALA A 36 14.39 56.82 -58.49
N ARG A 37 13.53 57.75 -57.98
CA ARG A 37 12.76 58.83 -58.70
C ARG A 37 11.73 58.37 -59.79
N SER A 38 10.65 59.09 -60.14
CA SER A 38 10.36 60.55 -60.10
C SER A 38 8.86 60.93 -60.07
N LYS A 39 8.56 62.21 -59.71
CA LYS A 39 7.60 63.22 -60.27
C LYS A 39 6.30 62.78 -61.01
N ALA A 40 5.17 63.54 -61.04
CA ALA A 40 4.56 64.70 -60.33
C ALA A 40 3.14 64.94 -60.98
N THR A 41 2.27 65.98 -60.84
CA THR A 41 2.20 67.33 -60.19
C THR A 41 0.72 67.83 -60.17
N TYR A 42 0.37 68.88 -59.37
CA TYR A 42 -0.79 69.82 -59.54
C TYR A 42 -2.25 69.28 -59.40
N SER A 43 -3.32 70.05 -59.06
CA SER A 43 -3.47 71.39 -58.44
C SER A 43 -4.90 71.64 -57.88
N THR A 44 -5.03 72.44 -56.80
CA THR A 44 -6.15 73.34 -56.39
C THR A 44 -7.63 72.97 -56.59
N ARG A 45 -8.41 72.97 -55.50
CA ARG A 45 -9.29 74.11 -55.08
C ARG A 45 -9.80 73.94 -53.63
N ALA A 46 -10.44 74.97 -53.06
CA ALA A 46 -10.89 75.01 -51.66
C ALA A 46 -12.29 75.62 -51.51
N THR A 47 -12.99 75.27 -50.42
CA THR A 47 -14.17 75.95 -49.86
C THR A 47 -14.20 75.80 -48.33
N THR A 48 -14.96 76.67 -47.66
CA THR A 48 -14.80 77.01 -46.24
C THR A 48 -15.82 76.34 -45.32
N ALA A 49 -15.42 76.02 -44.07
CA ALA A 49 -16.31 75.92 -42.93
C ALA A 49 -15.54 76.06 -41.60
N GLU A 50 -15.73 77.16 -40.86
CA GLU A 50 -15.19 77.30 -39.51
C GLU A 50 -16.12 76.67 -38.46
N LYS A 51 -15.53 75.95 -37.50
CA LYS A 51 -16.16 75.64 -36.20
C LYS A 51 -15.07 75.59 -35.14
N LEU A 52 -15.32 76.22 -33.98
CA LEU A 52 -14.35 76.33 -32.89
C LEU A 52 -13.99 74.94 -32.34
N ALA A 53 -12.72 74.57 -32.45
CA ALA A 53 -12.16 73.41 -31.77
C ALA A 53 -11.41 73.85 -30.50
N ARG A 54 -11.79 73.32 -29.33
CA ARG A 54 -10.95 73.40 -28.13
C ARG A 54 -9.71 72.52 -28.32
N PRO A 55 -8.54 72.87 -27.75
CA PRO A 55 -7.34 72.05 -27.90
C PRO A 55 -7.51 70.70 -27.18
N ASN A 56 -7.61 69.63 -27.96
CA ASN A 56 -7.55 68.27 -27.44
C ASN A 56 -6.12 67.98 -26.94
N LEU A 57 -5.89 68.13 -25.64
CA LEU A 57 -4.71 67.57 -24.99
C LEU A 57 -4.69 66.05 -25.23
N PRO A 58 -3.60 65.46 -25.73
CA PRO A 58 -3.54 64.02 -25.95
C PRO A 58 -3.72 63.28 -24.62
N LEU A 59 -4.67 62.33 -24.56
CA LEU A 59 -4.91 61.54 -23.35
C LEU A 59 -3.63 60.85 -22.87
N TRP A 60 -2.83 60.37 -23.82
CA TRP A 60 -1.57 59.67 -23.61
C TRP A 60 -0.39 60.61 -23.82
N THR A 61 0.22 61.06 -22.72
CA THR A 61 1.58 61.59 -22.71
C THR A 61 2.55 60.50 -22.24
N THR A 62 3.84 60.63 -22.57
CA THR A 62 4.89 59.69 -22.10
C THR A 62 4.89 59.56 -20.57
N SER A 63 4.72 60.67 -19.84
CA SER A 63 4.59 60.67 -18.37
C SER A 63 3.37 59.91 -17.88
N ARG A 64 2.23 59.99 -18.56
CA ARG A 64 1.02 59.21 -18.20
C ARG A 64 1.18 57.73 -18.51
N ALA A 65 1.84 57.38 -19.62
CA ALA A 65 2.16 55.99 -19.94
C ALA A 65 3.13 55.39 -18.90
N LEU A 66 4.16 56.14 -18.48
CA LEU A 66 5.07 55.74 -17.41
C LEU A 66 4.38 55.57 -16.06
N LEU A 67 3.49 56.51 -15.68
CA LEU A 67 2.71 56.40 -14.44
C LEU A 67 1.76 55.20 -14.46
N LEU A 68 1.09 54.93 -15.59
CA LEU A 68 0.22 53.77 -15.72
C LEU A 68 1.01 52.45 -15.70
N ALA A 69 2.14 52.39 -16.38
CA ALA A 69 3.03 51.23 -16.36
C ALA A 69 3.60 50.97 -14.95
N GLY A 70 4.02 52.01 -14.24
CA GLY A 70 4.48 51.93 -12.86
C GLY A 70 3.37 51.48 -11.89
N ALA A 71 2.15 52.00 -12.06
CA ALA A 71 0.99 51.57 -11.26
C ALA A 71 0.62 50.10 -11.54
N LEU A 72 0.55 49.68 -12.80
CA LEU A 72 0.27 48.30 -13.18
C LEU A 72 1.37 47.32 -12.72
N ALA A 73 2.64 47.72 -12.81
CA ALA A 73 3.75 46.92 -12.27
C ALA A 73 3.70 46.84 -10.74
N SER A 74 3.34 47.92 -10.05
CA SER A 74 3.19 47.94 -8.58
C SER A 74 2.01 47.08 -8.11
N ILE A 75 0.88 47.12 -8.83
CA ILE A 75 -0.28 46.26 -8.58
C ILE A 75 0.08 44.79 -8.88
N GLY A 76 0.73 44.50 -10.00
CA GLY A 76 1.19 43.16 -10.35
C GLY A 76 2.19 42.59 -9.33
N TYR A 77 3.10 43.42 -8.82
CA TYR A 77 4.01 43.04 -7.74
C TYR A 77 3.28 42.83 -6.41
N ALA A 78 2.37 43.72 -6.02
CA ALA A 78 1.59 43.57 -4.79
C ALA A 78 0.69 42.32 -4.82
N VAL A 79 0.03 42.05 -5.96
CA VAL A 79 -0.73 40.81 -6.18
C VAL A 79 0.21 39.60 -6.13
N GLY A 80 1.31 39.60 -6.88
CA GLY A 80 2.26 38.47 -6.90
C GLY A 80 2.92 38.18 -5.55
N VAL A 81 3.22 39.20 -4.73
CA VAL A 81 3.74 39.03 -3.37
C VAL A 81 2.65 38.56 -2.40
N ASN A 82 1.40 39.00 -2.56
CA ASN A 82 0.28 38.52 -1.74
C ASN A 82 -0.14 37.09 -2.12
N ASP A 83 -0.04 36.72 -3.39
CA ASP A 83 -0.34 35.39 -3.94
C ASP A 83 0.74 34.37 -3.52
N ALA A 84 2.03 34.72 -3.72
CA ALA A 84 3.15 33.95 -3.18
C ALA A 84 3.12 33.89 -1.64
N GLY A 85 2.67 34.96 -0.98
CA GLY A 85 2.46 35.01 0.47
C GLY A 85 1.36 34.05 0.93
N ASN A 86 0.23 33.99 0.22
CA ASN A 86 -0.86 33.04 0.49
C ASN A 86 -0.39 31.59 0.31
N HIS A 87 0.28 31.28 -0.81
CA HIS A 87 0.82 29.94 -1.04
C HIS A 87 1.92 29.54 -0.04
N ALA A 88 2.74 30.49 0.43
CA ALA A 88 3.64 30.24 1.55
C ALA A 88 2.87 30.01 2.87
N HIS A 89 1.72 30.64 3.06
CA HIS A 89 0.89 30.48 4.26
C HIS A 89 0.09 29.16 4.28
N GLU A 90 -0.14 28.52 3.13
CA GLU A 90 -0.69 27.17 3.03
C GLU A 90 0.29 26.08 3.48
N LEU A 91 1.61 26.37 3.51
CA LEU A 91 2.63 25.38 3.87
C LEU A 91 2.73 25.08 5.38
N THR A 92 2.14 25.90 6.25
CA THR A 92 2.07 25.60 7.70
C THR A 92 0.95 24.59 7.98
N PRO A 93 1.23 23.33 8.39
CA PRO A 93 0.18 22.35 8.60
C PRO A 93 -0.71 22.74 9.78
N ARG A 94 -2.01 22.94 9.53
CA ARG A 94 -3.02 23.12 10.57
C ARG A 94 -3.72 21.79 10.85
N PRO A 95 -4.07 21.47 12.11
CA PRO A 95 -4.84 20.27 12.40
C PRO A 95 -6.20 20.32 11.68
N PRO A 96 -6.67 19.21 11.11
CA PRO A 96 -7.94 19.15 10.40
C PRO A 96 -9.11 19.43 11.35
N LYS A 97 -10.13 20.11 10.84
CA LYS A 97 -11.38 20.37 11.57
C LYS A 97 -12.52 19.55 10.99
N TYR A 98 -12.88 18.50 11.72
CA TYR A 98 -13.99 17.61 11.39
C TYR A 98 -15.36 18.16 11.83
N ALA A 99 -16.42 17.48 11.39
CA ALA A 99 -17.81 17.74 11.73
C ALA A 99 -18.07 17.71 13.25
N SER A 100 -19.10 18.45 13.71
CA SER A 100 -19.69 18.20 15.03
C SER A 100 -20.65 17.01 14.97
N LYS A 101 -21.00 16.38 16.11
CA LYS A 101 -22.02 15.31 16.13
C LYS A 101 -23.32 15.77 15.45
N LYS A 102 -23.79 16.99 15.74
CA LYS A 102 -24.96 17.61 15.09
C LYS A 102 -24.86 17.76 13.57
N ASP A 103 -23.65 17.78 13.00
CA ASP A 103 -23.44 17.80 11.56
C ASP A 103 -23.33 16.38 10.97
N MET A 104 -22.79 15.43 11.75
CA MET A 104 -22.85 13.99 11.44
C MET A 104 -24.29 13.46 11.43
N ASP A 105 -25.13 13.86 12.40
CA ASP A 105 -26.56 13.49 12.47
C ASP A 105 -27.32 13.91 11.20
N LYS A 106 -27.00 15.10 10.64
CA LYS A 106 -27.55 15.57 9.35
C LYS A 106 -27.06 14.74 8.18
N ALA A 107 -25.77 14.38 8.17
CA ALA A 107 -25.18 13.57 7.11
C ALA A 107 -25.75 12.15 7.09
N ILE A 108 -25.99 11.54 8.25
CA ILE A 108 -26.71 10.26 8.39
C ILE A 108 -28.11 10.39 7.80
N SER A 109 -28.85 11.44 8.17
CA SER A 109 -30.20 11.73 7.63
C SER A 109 -30.19 11.91 6.11
N GLU A 110 -29.18 12.60 5.57
CA GLU A 110 -29.00 12.86 4.14
C GLU A 110 -28.65 11.58 3.37
N LEU A 111 -27.78 10.72 3.93
CA LEU A 111 -27.45 9.42 3.34
C LEU A 111 -28.64 8.47 3.34
N ARG A 112 -29.39 8.37 4.45
CA ARG A 112 -30.62 7.56 4.51
C ARG A 112 -31.66 8.03 3.49
N SER A 113 -31.80 9.34 3.31
CA SER A 113 -32.66 9.92 2.25
C SER A 113 -32.16 9.71 0.81
N LEU A 114 -30.88 9.39 0.60
CA LEU A 114 -30.29 9.15 -0.72
C LEU A 114 -30.17 7.65 -1.08
N LEU A 115 -29.98 6.80 -0.08
CA LEU A 115 -29.57 5.39 -0.24
C LEU A 115 -30.57 4.38 0.37
N GLY A 116 -31.56 4.86 1.13
CA GLY A 116 -32.49 4.06 1.94
C GLY A 116 -32.09 4.03 3.42
N GLU A 117 -33.06 3.83 4.32
CA GLU A 117 -32.86 3.86 5.77
C GLU A 117 -31.79 2.83 6.22
N ASP A 118 -31.89 1.61 5.69
CA ASP A 118 -31.00 0.47 6.01
C ASP A 118 -29.56 0.65 5.48
N ALA A 119 -29.27 1.72 4.73
CA ALA A 119 -27.93 1.97 4.18
C ALA A 119 -26.96 2.59 5.19
N VAL A 120 -27.44 3.07 6.34
CA VAL A 120 -26.61 3.65 7.40
C VAL A 120 -27.08 3.17 8.78
N SER A 121 -26.32 2.28 9.40
CA SER A 121 -26.52 1.82 10.78
C SER A 121 -25.93 2.80 11.79
N THR A 122 -26.55 2.85 12.97
CA THR A 122 -26.17 3.68 14.12
C THR A 122 -26.21 2.89 15.43
N ASP A 123 -26.26 1.55 15.33
CA ASP A 123 -26.56 0.68 16.46
C ASP A 123 -25.24 0.28 17.17
N ASP A 124 -25.23 0.28 18.51
CA ASP A 124 -23.99 0.20 19.29
C ASP A 124 -23.16 -1.07 19.00
N GLU A 125 -23.81 -2.20 18.67
CA GLU A 125 -23.13 -3.44 18.27
C GLU A 125 -22.38 -3.30 16.93
N ASP A 126 -22.98 -2.60 15.96
CA ASP A 126 -22.35 -2.29 14.67
C ASP A 126 -21.19 -1.31 14.85
N LEU A 127 -21.37 -0.27 15.68
CA LEU A 127 -20.31 0.69 15.98
C LEU A 127 -19.11 0.00 16.66
N GLN A 128 -19.37 -0.92 17.59
CA GLN A 128 -18.35 -1.73 18.26
C GLN A 128 -17.63 -2.66 17.27
N ALA A 129 -18.37 -3.41 16.46
CA ALA A 129 -17.82 -4.36 15.48
C ALA A 129 -16.92 -3.71 14.41
N HIS A 130 -17.10 -2.41 14.16
CA HIS A 130 -16.31 -1.64 13.21
C HIS A 130 -15.24 -0.75 13.86
N GLY A 131 -15.29 -0.52 15.18
CA GLY A 131 -14.34 0.31 15.93
C GLY A 131 -13.31 -0.47 16.75
N TYR A 132 -13.54 -1.76 17.04
CA TYR A 132 -12.75 -2.61 17.93
C TYR A 132 -12.43 -3.97 17.30
N SER A 133 -11.31 -4.60 17.70
CA SER A 133 -10.93 -5.94 17.24
C SER A 133 -10.13 -6.72 18.29
N GLU A 134 -10.59 -7.90 18.71
CA GLU A 134 -9.83 -8.83 19.58
C GLU A 134 -8.50 -9.31 18.96
N TRP A 135 -8.30 -9.09 17.66
CA TRP A 135 -7.13 -9.51 16.90
C TRP A 135 -6.00 -8.46 16.95
N SER A 136 -6.30 -7.23 17.38
CA SER A 136 -5.33 -6.13 17.48
C SER A 136 -4.96 -5.87 18.94
N SER A 137 -3.67 -5.73 19.24
CA SER A 137 -3.22 -5.16 20.52
C SER A 137 -3.55 -3.66 20.64
N ILE A 138 -3.83 -3.00 19.52
CA ILE A 138 -4.13 -1.57 19.42
C ILE A 138 -5.65 -1.38 19.29
N ASN A 139 -6.31 -1.23 20.44
CA ASN A 139 -7.71 -0.83 20.50
C ASN A 139 -7.83 0.52 21.23
N ILE A 140 -8.74 1.37 20.75
CA ILE A 140 -9.02 2.72 21.26
C ILE A 140 -10.49 2.85 21.65
N ASP A 141 -10.80 3.73 22.59
CA ASP A 141 -12.17 3.89 23.11
C ASP A 141 -13.13 4.61 22.14
N GLN A 142 -12.60 5.26 21.10
CA GLN A 142 -13.40 6.03 20.14
C GLN A 142 -13.88 5.17 18.96
N LEU A 143 -15.16 4.83 19.00
CA LEU A 143 -15.89 4.16 17.92
C LEU A 143 -16.27 5.13 16.78
N PRO A 144 -16.62 4.63 15.57
CA PRO A 144 -17.33 5.42 14.57
C PRO A 144 -18.69 5.92 15.10
N VAL A 145 -19.30 6.89 14.42
CA VAL A 145 -20.65 7.40 14.76
C VAL A 145 -21.76 6.77 13.92
N ALA A 146 -21.40 6.10 12.82
CA ALA A 146 -22.29 5.32 11.96
C ALA A 146 -21.48 4.34 11.11
N VAL A 147 -22.13 3.28 10.65
CA VAL A 147 -21.62 2.36 9.61
C VAL A 147 -22.48 2.54 8.36
N ALA A 148 -21.86 2.85 7.23
CA ALA A 148 -22.53 2.95 5.93
C ALA A 148 -22.27 1.68 5.10
N TYR A 149 -23.33 1.09 4.54
CA TYR A 149 -23.31 -0.18 3.81
C TYR A 149 -23.67 -0.01 2.33
N PRO A 150 -22.77 0.54 1.49
CA PRO A 150 -23.01 0.70 0.05
C PRO A 150 -23.06 -0.64 -0.69
N LYS A 151 -23.86 -0.67 -1.77
CA LYS A 151 -24.09 -1.84 -2.65
C LYS A 151 -23.39 -1.72 -4.01
N ASN A 152 -22.80 -0.56 -4.33
CA ASN A 152 -22.12 -0.30 -5.60
C ASN A 152 -21.18 0.94 -5.51
N THR A 153 -20.37 1.13 -6.56
CA THR A 153 -19.39 2.24 -6.67
C THR A 153 -20.05 3.62 -6.62
N GLU A 154 -21.26 3.76 -7.16
CA GLU A 154 -22.01 5.01 -7.21
C GLU A 154 -22.51 5.43 -5.82
N GLU A 155 -22.95 4.49 -4.98
CA GLU A 155 -23.32 4.72 -3.58
C GLU A 155 -22.10 5.12 -2.73
N VAL A 156 -20.95 4.43 -2.89
CA VAL A 156 -19.67 4.86 -2.28
C VAL A 156 -19.32 6.30 -2.71
N SER A 157 -19.54 6.64 -3.98
CA SER A 157 -19.37 7.99 -4.51
C SER A 157 -20.33 9.02 -3.89
N GLN A 158 -21.55 8.66 -3.47
CA GLN A 158 -22.42 9.57 -2.71
C GLN A 158 -21.98 9.71 -1.25
N ILE A 159 -21.59 8.61 -0.58
CA ILE A 159 -21.05 8.64 0.78
C ILE A 159 -19.86 9.60 0.87
N ALA A 160 -18.91 9.49 -0.07
CA ALA A 160 -17.76 10.38 -0.14
C ALA A 160 -18.13 11.86 -0.33
N LYS A 161 -19.11 12.17 -1.20
CA LYS A 161 -19.59 13.56 -1.39
C LYS A 161 -20.22 14.14 -0.12
N VAL A 162 -21.07 13.37 0.57
CA VAL A 162 -21.73 13.82 1.80
C VAL A 162 -20.70 13.97 2.94
N ALA A 163 -19.80 13.00 3.10
CA ALA A 163 -18.71 13.08 4.07
C ALA A 163 -17.81 14.31 3.82
N THR A 164 -17.45 14.59 2.56
CA THR A 164 -16.69 15.81 2.19
C THR A 164 -17.47 17.10 2.45
N LYS A 165 -18.76 17.14 2.12
CA LYS A 165 -19.66 18.28 2.39
C LYS A 165 -19.72 18.66 3.87
N TYR A 166 -19.77 17.68 4.76
CA TYR A 166 -19.85 17.90 6.21
C TYR A 166 -18.50 17.84 6.94
N LYS A 167 -17.42 17.40 6.27
CA LYS A 167 -16.08 17.12 6.82
C LYS A 167 -16.06 16.00 7.85
N ILE A 168 -16.60 14.86 7.47
CA ILE A 168 -16.70 13.65 8.29
C ILE A 168 -15.58 12.68 7.90
N PRO A 169 -14.81 12.13 8.85
CA PRO A 169 -13.87 11.05 8.60
C PRO A 169 -14.54 9.82 7.95
N MET A 170 -13.81 9.13 7.09
CA MET A 170 -14.23 7.93 6.37
C MET A 170 -13.19 6.83 6.57
N VAL A 171 -13.58 5.72 7.17
CA VAL A 171 -12.74 4.53 7.35
C VAL A 171 -13.27 3.40 6.46
N PRO A 172 -12.60 3.05 5.35
CA PRO A 172 -12.98 1.90 4.53
C PRO A 172 -12.82 0.60 5.32
N PHE A 173 -13.88 -0.20 5.38
CA PHE A 173 -13.92 -1.47 6.11
C PHE A 173 -14.30 -2.62 5.18
N SER A 174 -13.91 -3.84 5.52
CA SER A 174 -14.29 -5.03 4.75
C SER A 174 -14.20 -6.31 5.57
N GLY A 175 -13.00 -6.68 6.03
CA GLY A 175 -12.73 -7.96 6.69
C GLY A 175 -12.43 -7.88 8.18
N GLY A 176 -12.41 -6.69 8.79
CA GLY A 176 -12.12 -6.43 10.22
C GLY A 176 -10.74 -6.88 10.77
N SER A 177 -9.97 -7.62 9.99
CA SER A 177 -8.86 -8.48 10.45
C SER A 177 -7.46 -7.86 10.34
N SER A 178 -7.37 -6.53 10.40
CA SER A 178 -6.08 -5.83 10.44
C SER A 178 -5.50 -5.81 11.86
N LEU A 179 -4.21 -6.10 12.02
CA LEU A 179 -3.54 -6.12 13.32
C LEU A 179 -3.13 -4.72 13.80
N GLU A 180 -2.85 -3.78 12.89
CA GLU A 180 -2.40 -2.40 13.19
C GLU A 180 -3.57 -1.39 13.37
N ALA A 181 -4.77 -1.87 13.71
CA ALA A 181 -5.96 -1.05 13.96
C ALA A 181 -6.43 -0.19 12.77
N ASN A 182 -6.30 -0.69 11.53
CA ASN A 182 -6.74 0.03 10.33
C ASN A 182 -8.23 0.37 10.32
N PHE A 183 -9.07 -0.43 11.00
CA PHE A 183 -10.51 -0.20 11.21
C PHE A 183 -10.85 0.94 12.19
N ALA A 184 -9.95 1.27 13.14
CA ALA A 184 -10.30 2.13 14.27
C ALA A 184 -10.66 3.57 13.86
N ALA A 185 -11.54 4.23 14.60
CA ALA A 185 -12.08 5.54 14.23
C ALA A 185 -11.67 6.67 15.21
N PRO A 186 -10.37 7.05 15.30
CA PRO A 186 -9.87 7.97 16.33
C PRO A 186 -10.46 9.39 16.33
N PHE A 187 -11.21 9.76 15.28
CA PHE A 187 -11.92 11.04 15.16
C PHE A 187 -13.44 10.85 14.98
N GLY A 188 -13.95 9.66 15.32
CA GLY A 188 -15.30 9.21 14.96
C GLY A 188 -15.47 9.17 13.44
N GLY A 189 -16.63 9.64 12.96
CA GLY A 189 -16.98 9.62 11.55
C GLY A 189 -17.58 8.28 11.11
N PHE A 190 -17.54 7.99 9.81
CA PHE A 190 -18.22 6.85 9.22
C PHE A 190 -17.25 5.69 8.94
N SER A 191 -17.59 4.51 9.45
CA SER A 191 -17.12 3.26 8.84
C SER A 191 -17.87 3.06 7.53
N ILE A 192 -17.20 2.58 6.49
CA ILE A 192 -17.81 2.27 5.19
C ILE A 192 -17.51 0.80 4.91
N ASP A 193 -18.43 -0.09 5.29
CA ASP A 193 -18.26 -1.53 5.06
C ASP A 193 -18.88 -1.95 3.73
N PHE A 194 -18.04 -2.58 2.90
CA PHE A 194 -18.43 -3.15 1.63
C PHE A 194 -19.23 -4.46 1.77
N ALA A 195 -19.99 -4.68 2.85
CA ALA A 195 -20.70 -5.95 3.11
C ALA A 195 -21.49 -6.48 1.90
N PHE A 196 -22.16 -5.57 1.19
CA PHE A 196 -23.00 -5.85 0.02
C PHE A 196 -22.27 -5.64 -1.33
N MET A 197 -20.93 -5.62 -1.33
CA MET A 197 -20.07 -5.52 -2.51
C MET A 197 -19.06 -6.68 -2.51
N ASP A 198 -19.57 -7.89 -2.65
CA ASP A 198 -18.88 -9.18 -2.53
C ASP A 198 -18.76 -9.94 -3.88
N GLN A 199 -19.22 -9.38 -5.00
CA GLN A 199 -19.40 -10.13 -6.24
C GLN A 199 -18.14 -10.27 -7.11
N ILE A 200 -18.11 -11.34 -7.92
CA ILE A 200 -17.24 -11.45 -9.10
C ILE A 200 -17.96 -10.78 -10.28
N LEU A 201 -17.38 -9.72 -10.84
CA LEU A 201 -17.96 -8.92 -11.91
C LEU A 201 -17.62 -9.48 -13.31
N ALA A 202 -16.45 -10.12 -13.47
CA ALA A 202 -16.05 -10.80 -14.70
C ALA A 202 -14.94 -11.82 -14.45
N ILE A 203 -14.90 -12.92 -15.22
CA ILE A 203 -13.78 -13.87 -15.27
C ILE A 203 -13.24 -13.87 -16.70
N HIS A 204 -11.94 -13.60 -16.87
CA HIS A 204 -11.25 -13.59 -18.15
C HIS A 204 -10.18 -14.70 -18.17
N ALA A 205 -10.65 -15.95 -18.18
CA ALA A 205 -9.79 -17.13 -18.02
C ALA A 205 -8.66 -17.23 -19.08
N GLU A 206 -8.95 -16.87 -20.34
CA GLU A 206 -7.96 -16.88 -21.44
C GLU A 206 -6.83 -15.85 -21.25
N ASP A 207 -7.13 -14.69 -20.64
CA ASP A 207 -6.13 -13.66 -20.29
C ASP A 207 -5.47 -13.90 -18.92
N MET A 208 -6.01 -14.85 -18.16
CA MET A 208 -5.70 -15.15 -16.76
C MET A 208 -5.88 -13.92 -15.84
N ASP A 209 -7.05 -13.28 -15.88
CA ASP A 209 -7.45 -12.26 -14.92
C ASP A 209 -8.95 -12.32 -14.53
N VAL A 210 -9.30 -11.66 -13.42
CA VAL A 210 -10.65 -11.63 -12.83
C VAL A 210 -10.96 -10.22 -12.33
N VAL A 211 -12.23 -9.80 -12.39
CA VAL A 211 -12.71 -8.52 -11.84
C VAL A 211 -13.63 -8.82 -10.66
N VAL A 212 -13.35 -8.23 -9.50
CA VAL A 212 -14.05 -8.50 -8.22
C VAL A 212 -14.34 -7.21 -7.45
N GLN A 213 -15.35 -7.26 -6.58
CA GLN A 213 -15.67 -6.22 -5.60
C GLN A 213 -14.89 -6.43 -4.28
N PRO A 214 -14.86 -5.44 -3.35
CA PRO A 214 -13.92 -5.44 -2.23
C PRO A 214 -14.16 -6.52 -1.17
N SER A 215 -15.42 -6.90 -0.92
CA SER A 215 -15.76 -7.92 0.09
C SER A 215 -15.70 -9.36 -0.38
N MET A 216 -15.31 -9.62 -1.64
CA MET A 216 -15.03 -10.98 -2.10
C MET A 216 -13.93 -11.61 -1.20
N GLN A 217 -14.22 -12.77 -0.62
CA GLN A 217 -13.28 -13.53 0.21
C GLN A 217 -12.32 -14.32 -0.70
N TRP A 218 -11.01 -14.29 -0.41
CA TRP A 218 -10.02 -14.91 -1.31
C TRP A 218 -10.18 -16.43 -1.46
N MET A 219 -10.67 -17.11 -0.41
CA MET A 219 -10.97 -18.56 -0.46
C MET A 219 -12.18 -18.84 -1.37
N GLU A 220 -13.27 -18.09 -1.22
CA GLU A 220 -14.47 -18.22 -2.03
C GLU A 220 -14.20 -17.90 -3.51
N LEU A 221 -13.36 -16.89 -3.78
CA LEU A 221 -12.85 -16.57 -5.11
C LEU A 221 -12.16 -17.80 -5.74
N ASN A 222 -11.31 -18.49 -4.98
CA ASN A 222 -10.63 -19.70 -5.44
C ASN A 222 -11.59 -20.88 -5.64
N ASP A 223 -12.57 -21.06 -4.75
CA ASP A 223 -13.60 -22.08 -4.91
C ASP A 223 -14.48 -21.84 -6.15
N LYS A 224 -14.77 -20.58 -6.49
CA LYS A 224 -15.44 -20.20 -7.74
C LYS A 224 -14.54 -20.40 -8.98
N LEU A 225 -13.24 -20.12 -8.88
CA LEU A 225 -12.29 -20.19 -10.01
C LEU A 225 -11.78 -21.59 -10.37
N LYS A 226 -11.70 -22.53 -9.42
CA LYS A 226 -11.02 -23.83 -9.57
C LYS A 226 -11.38 -24.63 -10.84
N HIS A 227 -12.62 -24.51 -11.30
CA HIS A 227 -13.11 -25.19 -12.51
C HIS A 227 -12.44 -24.72 -13.83
N THR A 228 -11.80 -23.56 -13.82
CA THR A 228 -11.07 -22.99 -14.97
C THR A 228 -9.60 -23.46 -15.04
N GLY A 229 -9.13 -24.25 -14.08
CA GLY A 229 -7.70 -24.58 -13.93
C GLY A 229 -6.83 -23.42 -13.42
N LEU A 230 -7.44 -22.32 -12.99
CA LEU A 230 -6.78 -21.13 -12.46
C LEU A 230 -7.13 -20.88 -10.99
N PHE A 231 -6.27 -20.14 -10.30
CA PHE A 231 -6.49 -19.65 -8.94
C PHE A 231 -5.84 -18.28 -8.71
N PHE A 232 -6.32 -17.55 -7.72
CA PHE A 232 -5.72 -16.34 -7.17
C PHE A 232 -4.79 -16.74 -6.00
N PRO A 233 -3.47 -16.49 -6.06
CA PRO A 233 -2.52 -17.19 -5.20
C PRO A 233 -2.21 -16.54 -3.84
N VAL A 234 -2.62 -15.29 -3.61
CA VAL A 234 -2.34 -14.55 -2.36
C VAL A 234 -3.25 -15.11 -1.26
N ASP A 235 -2.65 -15.76 -0.25
CA ASP A 235 -3.33 -16.58 0.77
C ASP A 235 -3.07 -16.11 2.22
N PRO A 236 -3.53 -14.89 2.61
CA PRO A 236 -3.45 -14.40 3.98
C PRO A 236 -4.48 -15.11 4.89
N GLY A 237 -4.66 -14.58 6.11
CA GLY A 237 -5.65 -15.08 7.08
C GLY A 237 -7.05 -15.34 6.48
N PRO A 238 -7.77 -16.39 6.92
CA PRO A 238 -9.05 -16.80 6.30
C PRO A 238 -10.14 -15.73 6.25
N SER A 239 -10.16 -14.79 7.19
CA SER A 239 -11.11 -13.67 7.27
C SER A 239 -10.84 -12.54 6.25
N ALA A 240 -9.71 -12.57 5.55
CA ALA A 240 -9.32 -11.49 4.64
C ALA A 240 -10.20 -11.44 3.38
N LYS A 241 -10.63 -10.22 3.04
CA LYS A 241 -11.37 -9.87 1.83
C LYS A 241 -10.54 -8.93 0.95
N ILE A 242 -10.75 -8.98 -0.37
CA ILE A 242 -9.89 -8.32 -1.37
C ILE A 242 -9.60 -6.83 -1.10
N GLY A 243 -10.58 -6.07 -0.62
CA GLY A 243 -10.42 -4.65 -0.29
C GLY A 243 -9.40 -4.39 0.82
N GLY A 244 -9.43 -5.21 1.88
CA GLY A 244 -8.45 -5.15 2.96
C GLY A 244 -7.05 -5.57 2.50
N MET A 245 -6.98 -6.65 1.71
CA MET A 245 -5.72 -7.15 1.11
C MET A 245 -5.03 -6.10 0.24
N ILE A 246 -5.82 -5.32 -0.52
CA ILE A 246 -5.33 -4.17 -1.30
C ILE A 246 -4.89 -3.04 -0.38
N GLY A 247 -5.67 -2.76 0.67
CA GLY A 247 -5.39 -1.73 1.66
C GLY A 247 -4.01 -1.87 2.31
N THR A 248 -3.69 -3.05 2.85
CA THR A 248 -2.40 -3.31 3.53
C THR A 248 -1.30 -3.86 2.63
N SER A 249 -1.59 -4.16 1.34
CA SER A 249 -0.68 -4.87 0.43
C SER A 249 -0.19 -6.24 0.96
N CYS A 250 -1.07 -6.98 1.65
CA CYS A 250 -0.74 -8.19 2.41
C CYS A 250 0.05 -9.28 1.64
N SER A 251 0.65 -10.20 2.40
CA SER A 251 1.32 -11.39 1.90
C SER A 251 0.43 -12.64 2.07
N GLY A 252 0.95 -13.72 2.65
CA GLY A 252 0.37 -15.05 2.72
C GLY A 252 1.44 -16.11 2.48
N THR A 253 1.18 -17.38 2.84
CA THR A 253 2.25 -18.41 2.80
C THR A 253 2.81 -18.67 1.40
N ASN A 254 2.04 -18.40 0.34
CA ASN A 254 2.46 -18.51 -1.05
C ASN A 254 3.27 -17.29 -1.56
N ALA A 255 3.41 -16.22 -0.77
CA ALA A 255 4.03 -14.95 -1.18
C ALA A 255 5.47 -15.14 -1.67
N PHE A 256 6.27 -15.98 -1.01
CA PHE A 256 7.60 -16.39 -1.47
C PHE A 256 7.66 -16.79 -2.95
N ARG A 257 6.64 -17.50 -3.45
CA ARG A 257 6.61 -17.99 -4.83
C ARG A 257 5.90 -17.06 -5.80
N TYR A 258 4.85 -16.37 -5.36
CA TYR A 258 3.94 -15.65 -6.25
C TYR A 258 4.02 -14.13 -6.13
N GLY A 259 4.61 -13.59 -5.05
CA GLY A 259 4.58 -12.17 -4.70
C GLY A 259 3.37 -11.80 -3.84
N THR A 260 3.43 -10.59 -3.29
CA THR A 260 2.45 -9.96 -2.36
C THR A 260 1.31 -9.29 -3.12
N MET A 261 0.29 -8.74 -2.45
CA MET A 261 -0.89 -8.20 -3.15
C MET A 261 -0.57 -7.10 -4.17
N LYS A 262 0.45 -6.24 -3.94
CA LYS A 262 0.96 -5.26 -4.93
C LYS A 262 1.35 -5.88 -6.27
N ASP A 263 1.83 -7.13 -6.24
CA ASP A 263 2.23 -7.86 -7.43
C ASP A 263 1.02 -8.37 -8.22
N TRP A 264 -0.14 -8.59 -7.59
CA TRP A 264 -1.31 -9.26 -8.17
C TRP A 264 -2.39 -8.34 -8.74
N VAL A 265 -2.43 -7.07 -8.32
CA VAL A 265 -3.38 -6.08 -8.84
C VAL A 265 -2.99 -5.60 -10.25
N ILE A 266 -3.90 -5.78 -11.22
CA ILE A 266 -3.79 -5.16 -12.53
C ILE A 266 -4.24 -3.70 -12.45
N ASN A 267 -5.49 -3.44 -12.10
CA ASN A 267 -6.03 -2.07 -11.97
C ASN A 267 -7.14 -2.03 -10.91
N LEU A 268 -7.45 -0.84 -10.42
CA LEU A 268 -8.47 -0.58 -9.41
C LEU A 268 -9.48 0.44 -9.95
N THR A 269 -10.75 0.28 -9.56
CA THR A 269 -11.71 1.39 -9.52
C THR A 269 -11.70 1.96 -8.11
N VAL A 270 -11.57 3.28 -8.00
CA VAL A 270 -11.36 3.99 -6.72
C VAL A 270 -12.26 5.22 -6.68
N VAL A 271 -12.95 5.42 -5.56
CA VAL A 271 -13.63 6.66 -5.22
C VAL A 271 -12.67 7.54 -4.41
N LEU A 272 -12.40 8.74 -4.91
CA LEU A 272 -11.63 9.77 -4.23
C LEU A 272 -12.47 10.46 -3.13
N PRO A 273 -11.88 11.23 -2.20
CA PRO A 273 -12.60 11.80 -1.06
C PRO A 273 -13.76 12.73 -1.48
N ASP A 274 -13.61 13.44 -2.59
CA ASP A 274 -14.65 14.30 -3.19
C ASP A 274 -15.72 13.52 -3.99
N GLY A 275 -15.66 12.20 -3.97
CA GLY A 275 -16.57 11.31 -4.68
C GLY A 275 -16.26 11.09 -6.16
N ARG A 276 -15.17 11.62 -6.72
CA ARG A 276 -14.75 11.28 -8.10
C ARG A 276 -14.42 9.79 -8.20
N ILE A 277 -15.08 9.09 -9.10
CA ILE A 277 -14.75 7.71 -9.49
C ILE A 277 -13.63 7.76 -10.53
N ILE A 278 -12.52 7.06 -10.28
CA ILE A 278 -11.40 6.88 -11.21
C ILE A 278 -11.11 5.39 -11.43
N LYS A 279 -10.51 5.04 -12.58
CA LYS A 279 -9.96 3.71 -12.82
C LYS A 279 -8.47 3.83 -13.13
N THR A 280 -7.61 3.21 -12.32
CA THR A 280 -6.17 3.55 -12.23
C THR A 280 -5.40 3.30 -13.52
N ARG A 281 -5.80 2.30 -14.31
CA ARG A 281 -5.37 2.06 -15.70
C ARG A 281 -6.35 1.10 -16.41
N ARG A 282 -6.13 0.86 -17.70
CA ARG A 282 -6.84 -0.19 -18.47
C ARG A 282 -6.30 -1.60 -18.13
N ARG A 283 -7.03 -2.64 -18.56
CA ARG A 283 -6.75 -4.07 -18.28
C ARG A 283 -5.39 -4.65 -18.78
N PRO A 284 -4.71 -4.15 -19.84
CA PRO A 284 -3.46 -4.76 -20.29
C PRO A 284 -2.37 -4.88 -19.21
N ARG A 285 -1.82 -6.08 -19.04
CA ARG A 285 -0.81 -6.44 -18.02
C ARG A 285 0.50 -5.63 -18.11
N LYS A 286 0.76 -4.95 -19.24
CA LYS A 286 1.87 -4.02 -19.45
C LYS A 286 1.33 -2.69 -19.98
N THR A 287 1.79 -1.59 -19.40
CA THR A 287 1.54 -0.22 -19.90
C THR A 287 2.60 0.73 -19.35
N SER A 288 2.88 1.79 -20.10
CA SER A 288 3.69 2.95 -19.68
C SER A 288 2.92 4.27 -19.88
N ALA A 289 1.58 4.19 -19.98
CA ALA A 289 0.71 5.35 -20.22
C ALA A 289 0.43 6.11 -18.93
N GLY A 290 1.32 7.06 -18.58
CA GLY A 290 1.21 7.90 -17.38
C GLY A 290 1.78 7.24 -16.12
N TYR A 291 1.47 7.83 -14.96
CA TYR A 291 1.96 7.36 -13.66
C TYR A 291 1.27 6.07 -13.21
N ASN A 292 1.96 5.25 -12.41
CA ASN A 292 1.41 4.01 -11.84
C ASN A 292 0.47 4.30 -10.66
N LEU A 293 -0.73 4.84 -10.93
CA LEU A 293 -1.72 5.11 -9.90
C LEU A 293 -2.19 3.84 -9.17
N THR A 294 -2.11 2.65 -9.78
CA THR A 294 -2.40 1.39 -9.07
C THR A 294 -1.48 1.23 -7.86
N GLY A 295 -0.17 1.42 -8.04
CA GLY A 295 0.82 1.32 -6.97
C GLY A 295 0.78 2.45 -5.95
N LEU A 296 -0.06 3.48 -6.14
CA LEU A 296 -0.32 4.51 -5.14
C LEU A 296 -1.48 4.14 -4.20
N PHE A 297 -2.39 3.25 -4.61
CA PHE A 297 -3.55 2.84 -3.79
C PHE A 297 -3.38 1.45 -3.13
N VAL A 298 -2.56 0.56 -3.68
CA VAL A 298 -2.19 -0.70 -3.00
C VAL A 298 -1.19 -0.38 -1.90
N GLY A 299 -1.44 -0.81 -0.67
CA GLY A 299 -0.63 -0.44 0.51
C GLY A 299 -0.93 0.96 1.06
N ALA A 300 -1.98 1.63 0.56
CA ALA A 300 -2.35 2.98 1.02
C ALA A 300 -3.24 2.98 2.28
N GLU A 301 -3.60 1.82 2.83
CA GLU A 301 -4.35 1.63 4.08
C GLU A 301 -5.68 2.42 4.15
N GLY A 302 -6.31 2.65 3.00
CA GLY A 302 -7.53 3.45 2.86
C GLY A 302 -7.33 4.96 3.00
N THR A 303 -6.10 5.44 3.15
CA THR A 303 -5.78 6.86 3.45
C THR A 303 -5.86 7.79 2.23
N LEU A 304 -5.86 7.28 1.00
CA LEU A 304 -5.88 8.07 -0.24
C LEU A 304 -7.19 7.96 -1.04
N GLY A 305 -8.06 7.01 -0.72
CA GLY A 305 -9.31 6.76 -1.44
C GLY A 305 -9.91 5.39 -1.13
N ILE A 306 -11.10 5.14 -1.66
CA ILE A 306 -11.94 3.97 -1.37
C ILE A 306 -11.94 3.05 -2.59
N VAL A 307 -11.35 1.85 -2.48
CA VAL A 307 -11.31 0.87 -3.59
C VAL A 307 -12.67 0.18 -3.71
N THR A 308 -13.29 0.22 -4.90
CA THR A 308 -14.63 -0.34 -5.15
C THR A 308 -14.66 -1.49 -6.17
N GLU A 309 -13.62 -1.62 -6.99
CA GLU A 309 -13.40 -2.78 -7.85
C GLU A 309 -11.90 -3.07 -7.96
N ALA A 310 -11.52 -4.33 -8.11
CA ALA A 310 -10.16 -4.73 -8.46
C ALA A 310 -10.16 -5.69 -9.65
N THR A 311 -9.29 -5.45 -10.63
CA THR A 311 -8.88 -6.47 -11.60
C THR A 311 -7.61 -7.13 -11.09
N LEU A 312 -7.65 -8.43 -10.86
CA LEU A 312 -6.57 -9.24 -10.30
C LEU A 312 -6.07 -10.25 -11.34
N LYS A 313 -4.75 -10.46 -11.43
CA LYS A 313 -4.19 -11.60 -12.19
C LYS A 313 -4.62 -12.93 -11.55
N LEU A 314 -4.58 -13.99 -12.34
CA LEU A 314 -4.66 -15.38 -11.90
C LEU A 314 -3.38 -16.16 -12.23
N ALA A 315 -3.16 -17.26 -11.52
CA ALA A 315 -2.11 -18.25 -11.73
C ALA A 315 -2.72 -19.59 -12.19
N VAL A 316 -1.94 -20.43 -12.85
CA VAL A 316 -2.35 -21.81 -13.20
C VAL A 316 -2.20 -22.71 -11.98
N ILE A 317 -3.22 -23.54 -11.70
CA ILE A 317 -3.15 -24.55 -10.65
C ILE A 317 -2.02 -25.55 -10.98
N PRO A 318 -1.07 -25.80 -10.06
CA PRO A 318 0.06 -26.68 -10.33
C PRO A 318 -0.36 -28.15 -10.54
N GLN A 319 0.35 -28.86 -11.41
CA GLN A 319 0.10 -30.29 -11.68
C GLN A 319 0.22 -31.16 -10.42
N GLU A 320 1.21 -30.85 -9.58
CA GLU A 320 1.42 -31.53 -8.30
C GLU A 320 1.81 -30.51 -7.22
N THR A 321 1.29 -30.72 -6.00
CA THR A 321 1.72 -30.03 -4.78
C THR A 321 2.09 -31.07 -3.73
N LYS A 322 3.21 -30.88 -3.04
CA LYS A 322 3.67 -31.76 -1.95
C LYS A 322 4.09 -30.96 -0.73
N VAL A 323 3.57 -31.35 0.43
CA VAL A 323 3.96 -30.76 1.72
C VAL A 323 5.09 -31.58 2.35
N ALA A 324 6.05 -30.89 2.98
CA ALA A 324 7.15 -31.48 3.70
C ALA A 324 7.45 -30.72 5.00
N VAL A 325 8.02 -31.40 6.00
CA VAL A 325 8.44 -30.80 7.26
C VAL A 325 9.84 -31.27 7.68
N ALA A 326 10.66 -30.36 8.18
CA ALA A 326 12.04 -30.62 8.62
C ALA A 326 12.29 -30.03 10.01
N THR A 327 12.73 -30.86 10.96
CA THR A 327 13.04 -30.45 12.34
C THR A 327 14.54 -30.16 12.51
N PHE A 328 14.88 -29.14 13.29
CA PHE A 328 16.24 -28.63 13.50
C PHE A 328 16.60 -28.55 15.00
N PRO A 329 17.90 -28.54 15.37
CA PRO A 329 18.31 -28.37 16.77
C PRO A 329 18.08 -26.95 17.31
N THR A 330 18.28 -25.93 16.49
CA THR A 330 18.11 -24.51 16.84
C THR A 330 17.28 -23.76 15.81
N ILE A 331 16.73 -22.60 16.19
CA ILE A 331 16.01 -21.72 15.26
C ILE A 331 16.97 -21.12 14.21
N ARG A 332 18.24 -20.89 14.59
CA ARG A 332 19.32 -20.46 13.71
C ARG A 332 19.66 -21.48 12.62
N ASP A 333 19.72 -22.77 12.97
CA ASP A 333 19.90 -23.86 12.00
C ASP A 333 18.78 -23.87 10.95
N ALA A 334 17.52 -23.73 11.39
CA ALA A 334 16.35 -23.66 10.52
C ALA A 334 16.40 -22.43 9.59
N ALA A 335 16.65 -21.24 10.13
CA ALA A 335 16.76 -20.00 9.35
C ALA A 335 17.97 -20.04 8.37
N ALA A 336 19.09 -20.65 8.77
CA ALA A 336 20.26 -20.83 7.90
C ALA A 336 19.98 -21.82 6.75
N ALA A 337 19.21 -22.89 7.01
CA ALA A 337 18.72 -23.79 5.98
C ALA A 337 17.78 -23.07 5.00
N ALA A 338 16.82 -22.29 5.51
CA ALA A 338 15.90 -21.48 4.69
C ALA A 338 16.66 -20.51 3.77
N MET A 339 17.58 -19.70 4.32
CA MET A 339 18.47 -18.82 3.55
C MET A 339 19.19 -19.58 2.43
N GLN A 340 19.69 -20.79 2.70
CA GLN A 340 20.42 -21.58 1.69
C GLN A 340 19.50 -22.19 0.63
N VAL A 341 18.25 -22.55 0.95
CA VAL A 341 17.24 -22.98 -0.04
C VAL A 341 16.95 -21.84 -1.02
N ILE A 342 16.71 -20.63 -0.51
CA ILE A 342 16.47 -19.42 -1.31
C ILE A 342 17.69 -19.11 -2.19
N ARG A 343 18.88 -19.04 -1.61
CA ARG A 343 20.13 -18.74 -2.33
C ARG A 343 20.55 -19.82 -3.33
N SER A 344 20.04 -21.04 -3.20
CA SER A 344 20.25 -22.12 -4.18
C SER A 344 19.25 -22.05 -5.35
N GLY A 345 18.30 -21.12 -5.33
CA GLY A 345 17.29 -20.94 -6.39
C GLY A 345 16.25 -22.06 -6.47
N VAL A 346 16.07 -22.85 -5.40
CA VAL A 346 15.15 -23.99 -5.38
C VAL A 346 13.69 -23.49 -5.41
N PRO A 347 12.87 -23.86 -6.42
CA PRO A 347 11.47 -23.45 -6.47
C PRO A 347 10.63 -24.14 -5.39
N VAL A 348 10.42 -23.44 -4.27
CA VAL A 348 9.43 -23.77 -3.24
C VAL A 348 8.19 -22.88 -3.44
N ALA A 349 7.00 -23.37 -3.12
CA ALA A 349 5.74 -22.64 -3.23
C ALA A 349 5.42 -21.82 -1.96
N ALA A 350 5.73 -22.39 -0.80
CA ALA A 350 5.67 -21.74 0.52
C ALA A 350 6.80 -22.32 1.39
N MET A 351 7.48 -21.47 2.16
CA MET A 351 8.49 -21.90 3.13
C MET A 351 8.30 -21.13 4.42
N GLU A 352 7.97 -21.85 5.48
CA GLU A 352 7.51 -21.31 6.76
C GLU A 352 8.37 -21.84 7.90
N ILE A 353 8.53 -21.05 8.96
CA ILE A 353 9.19 -21.45 10.21
C ILE A 353 8.21 -21.44 11.39
N MET A 354 8.45 -22.30 12.37
CA MET A 354 7.86 -22.27 13.73
C MET A 354 8.95 -22.67 14.72
N ASP A 355 9.01 -22.01 15.89
CA ASP A 355 9.93 -22.38 16.98
C ASP A 355 9.40 -23.53 17.85
N ASP A 356 10.22 -23.98 18.80
CA ASP A 356 9.88 -25.01 19.78
C ASP A 356 8.63 -24.66 20.61
N VAL A 357 8.49 -23.39 21.01
CA VAL A 357 7.34 -22.92 21.79
C VAL A 357 6.06 -22.99 20.97
N GLN A 358 6.08 -22.57 19.70
CA GLN A 358 4.92 -22.68 18.83
C GLN A 358 4.60 -24.14 18.47
N MET A 359 5.59 -25.01 18.31
CA MET A 359 5.34 -26.45 18.16
C MET A 359 4.72 -27.07 19.43
N SER A 360 5.12 -26.59 20.61
CA SER A 360 4.49 -26.94 21.90
C SER A 360 3.03 -26.51 22.00
N VAL A 361 2.68 -25.34 21.44
CA VAL A 361 1.30 -24.87 21.32
C VAL A 361 0.43 -25.81 20.47
N ILE A 362 0.91 -26.27 19.31
CA ILE A 362 0.15 -27.21 18.46
C ILE A 362 -0.15 -28.51 19.20
N ASN A 363 0.81 -29.03 19.98
CA ASN A 363 0.60 -30.21 20.83
C ASN A 363 -0.46 -29.93 21.93
N LYS A 364 -0.34 -28.82 22.65
CA LYS A 364 -1.22 -28.45 23.78
C LYS A 364 -2.66 -28.15 23.34
N ALA A 365 -2.85 -27.51 22.19
CA ALA A 365 -4.16 -27.20 21.64
C ALA A 365 -4.87 -28.42 21.03
N GLY A 366 -4.17 -29.53 20.79
CA GLY A 366 -4.74 -30.78 20.25
C GLY A 366 -5.26 -30.69 18.81
N GLY A 367 -4.97 -29.60 18.09
CA GLY A 367 -5.56 -29.33 16.77
C GLY A 367 -5.15 -30.30 15.66
N THR A 368 -4.00 -30.98 15.79
CA THR A 368 -3.48 -31.90 14.76
C THR A 368 -3.60 -33.36 15.14
N ASN A 369 -3.84 -34.23 14.15
CA ASN A 369 -3.97 -35.70 14.27
C ASN A 369 -2.66 -36.43 14.67
N ARG A 370 -1.68 -35.72 15.23
CA ARG A 370 -0.37 -36.23 15.64
C ARG A 370 0.27 -35.36 16.72
N THR A 371 1.09 -35.97 17.55
CA THR A 371 2.07 -35.26 18.38
C THR A 371 3.30 -34.89 17.55
N TRP A 372 3.80 -33.67 17.74
CA TRP A 372 5.00 -33.14 17.11
C TRP A 372 6.19 -33.15 18.09
N LYS A 373 7.39 -33.06 17.55
CA LYS A 373 8.57 -32.70 18.36
C LYS A 373 8.51 -31.21 18.66
N GLU A 374 8.72 -30.83 19.91
CA GLU A 374 8.75 -29.44 20.36
C GLU A 374 10.17 -28.89 20.13
N VAL A 375 10.50 -28.68 18.86
CA VAL A 375 11.79 -28.20 18.35
C VAL A 375 11.56 -27.31 17.12
N PRO A 376 12.48 -26.38 16.79
CA PRO A 376 12.40 -25.54 15.60
C PRO A 376 12.15 -26.34 14.32
N THR A 377 11.14 -25.95 13.55
CA THR A 377 10.63 -26.72 12.41
C THR A 377 10.38 -25.83 11.20
N LEU A 378 10.89 -26.24 10.04
CA LEU A 378 10.52 -25.68 8.74
C LEU A 378 9.39 -26.49 8.10
N PHE A 379 8.42 -25.81 7.51
CA PHE A 379 7.35 -26.37 6.68
C PHE A 379 7.51 -25.89 5.24
N PHE A 380 7.35 -26.79 4.28
CA PHE A 380 7.51 -26.51 2.85
C PHE A 380 6.25 -26.95 2.09
N LYS A 381 5.75 -26.13 1.16
CA LYS A 381 4.96 -26.59 0.00
C LYS A 381 5.89 -26.60 -1.22
N PHE A 382 6.04 -27.72 -1.91
CA PHE A 382 6.60 -27.76 -3.26
C PHE A 382 5.46 -27.81 -4.28
N ALA A 383 5.53 -27.03 -5.36
CA ALA A 383 4.50 -27.05 -6.41
C ALA A 383 5.13 -26.94 -7.80
N GLY A 384 4.62 -27.71 -8.76
CA GLY A 384 5.11 -27.72 -10.14
C GLY A 384 4.71 -28.99 -10.89
N THR A 385 5.61 -29.49 -11.74
CA THR A 385 5.52 -30.83 -12.33
C THR A 385 6.14 -31.86 -11.39
N THR A 386 5.71 -33.12 -11.47
CA THR A 386 6.20 -34.22 -10.61
C THR A 386 7.72 -34.33 -10.55
N ALA A 387 8.40 -34.25 -11.71
CA ALA A 387 9.87 -34.32 -11.77
C ALA A 387 10.55 -33.11 -11.10
N GLY A 388 9.99 -31.90 -11.27
CA GLY A 388 10.50 -30.69 -10.62
C GLY A 388 10.28 -30.72 -9.10
N VAL A 389 9.09 -31.13 -8.66
CA VAL A 389 8.78 -31.32 -7.23
C VAL A 389 9.76 -32.30 -6.58
N GLN A 390 10.06 -33.42 -7.22
CA GLN A 390 11.02 -34.42 -6.71
C GLN A 390 12.46 -33.89 -6.60
N ASP A 391 12.96 -33.14 -7.58
CA ASP A 391 14.34 -32.62 -7.51
C ASP A 391 14.48 -31.43 -6.54
N ASN A 392 13.45 -30.59 -6.43
CA ASN A 392 13.37 -29.52 -5.42
C ASN A 392 13.34 -30.11 -4.00
N ILE A 393 12.54 -31.17 -3.80
CA ILE A 393 12.49 -31.96 -2.57
C ILE A 393 13.88 -32.47 -2.19
N LYS A 394 14.55 -33.16 -3.12
CA LYS A 394 15.88 -33.78 -2.93
C LYS A 394 16.96 -32.75 -2.63
N THR A 395 16.96 -31.61 -3.33
CA THR A 395 17.92 -30.52 -3.10
C THR A 395 17.69 -29.89 -1.72
N THR A 396 16.43 -29.70 -1.33
CA THR A 396 16.07 -29.22 0.01
C THR A 396 16.52 -30.19 1.11
N THR A 397 16.40 -31.52 0.91
CA THR A 397 16.92 -32.52 1.87
C THR A 397 18.43 -32.35 2.09
N GLN A 398 19.19 -32.10 1.03
CA GLN A 398 20.64 -31.91 1.13
C GLN A 398 21.01 -30.61 1.84
N ILE A 399 20.24 -29.55 1.66
CA ILE A 399 20.46 -28.26 2.33
C ILE A 399 20.10 -28.38 3.83
N ALA A 400 18.95 -28.96 4.17
CA ALA A 400 18.56 -29.17 5.57
C ALA A 400 19.63 -29.98 6.33
N LYS A 401 20.11 -31.11 5.76
CA LYS A 401 21.14 -31.95 6.40
C LYS A 401 22.52 -31.29 6.51
N ARG A 402 22.84 -30.29 5.70
CA ARG A 402 24.07 -29.47 5.86
C ARG A 402 23.96 -28.44 7.00
N ASN A 403 22.75 -28.14 7.43
CA ASN A 403 22.44 -27.20 8.51
C ASN A 403 21.80 -27.95 9.70
N ASN A 404 22.39 -29.09 10.06
CA ASN A 404 22.00 -29.93 11.21
C ASN A 404 20.54 -30.45 11.24
N GLY A 405 19.76 -30.21 10.18
CA GLY A 405 18.37 -30.65 10.07
C GLY A 405 18.23 -32.17 9.98
N GLY A 406 17.21 -32.70 10.65
CA GLY A 406 16.84 -34.11 10.62
C GLY A 406 16.28 -34.57 9.27
N ASP A 407 15.86 -35.83 9.21
CA ASP A 407 15.16 -36.36 8.04
C ASP A 407 13.84 -35.61 7.78
N ILE A 408 13.65 -35.18 6.54
CA ILE A 408 12.45 -34.46 6.12
C ILE A 408 11.31 -35.47 5.94
N VAL A 409 10.16 -35.20 6.55
CA VAL A 409 8.94 -36.00 6.40
C VAL A 409 8.09 -35.39 5.28
N TYR A 410 7.81 -36.18 4.25
CA TYR A 410 7.03 -35.77 3.07
C TYR A 410 5.65 -36.44 3.07
N ALA A 411 4.62 -35.69 2.67
CA ALA A 411 3.28 -36.22 2.48
C ALA A 411 3.17 -37.10 1.22
N LYS A 412 2.79 -38.35 1.39
CA LYS A 412 2.50 -39.30 0.32
C LYS A 412 1.11 -39.05 -0.25
N THR A 413 0.12 -38.82 0.62
CA THR A 413 -1.28 -38.56 0.27
C THR A 413 -1.67 -37.11 0.52
N ASP A 414 -2.80 -36.68 -0.04
CA ASP A 414 -3.33 -35.32 0.16
C ASP A 414 -3.84 -35.11 1.60
N GLN A 415 -4.29 -36.17 2.28
CA GLN A 415 -4.62 -36.13 3.71
C GLN A 415 -3.37 -35.95 4.58
N GLU A 416 -2.26 -36.65 4.27
CA GLU A 416 -0.98 -36.39 4.94
C GLU A 416 -0.50 -34.96 4.66
N ALA A 417 -0.73 -34.42 3.46
CA ALA A 417 -0.34 -33.05 3.11
C ALA A 417 -1.15 -32.00 3.89
N HIS A 418 -2.47 -32.22 3.99
CA HIS A 418 -3.36 -31.44 4.82
C HIS A 418 -2.93 -31.48 6.29
N ASP A 419 -2.72 -32.66 6.85
CA ASP A 419 -2.41 -32.84 8.28
C ASP A 419 -1.01 -32.34 8.67
N LEU A 420 -0.04 -32.37 7.75
CA LEU A 420 1.24 -31.70 7.92
C LEU A 420 1.10 -30.16 7.90
N TRP A 421 0.32 -29.61 6.96
CA TRP A 421 0.16 -28.16 6.84
C TRP A 421 -0.76 -27.56 7.91
N LYS A 422 -1.68 -28.36 8.48
CA LYS A 422 -2.62 -27.94 9.52
C LYS A 422 -1.93 -27.32 10.73
N ALA A 423 -0.77 -27.85 11.16
CA ALA A 423 0.02 -27.27 12.24
C ALA A 423 0.39 -25.78 12.00
N ARG A 424 0.82 -25.45 10.78
CA ARG A 424 1.15 -24.06 10.41
C ARG A 424 -0.08 -23.18 10.18
N LYS A 425 -1.16 -23.76 9.63
CA LYS A 425 -2.42 -23.04 9.37
C LYS A 425 -3.16 -22.67 10.66
N ASP A 426 -3.20 -23.59 11.62
CA ASP A 426 -4.00 -23.45 12.84
C ASP A 426 -3.19 -22.78 13.98
N SER A 427 -1.98 -22.29 13.67
CA SER A 427 -1.01 -21.74 14.62
C SER A 427 -1.57 -20.62 15.52
N LEU A 428 -2.22 -19.60 14.93
CA LEU A 428 -2.82 -18.49 15.68
C LEU A 428 -4.01 -18.95 16.54
N TRP A 429 -4.88 -19.80 15.99
CA TRP A 429 -6.03 -20.37 16.69
C TRP A 429 -5.63 -21.26 17.86
N SER A 430 -4.53 -22.00 17.71
CA SER A 430 -3.94 -22.85 18.75
C SER A 430 -3.30 -22.04 19.87
N MET A 431 -2.77 -20.84 19.58
CA MET A 431 -2.30 -19.92 20.61
C MET A 431 -3.48 -19.30 21.36
N LEU A 432 -4.49 -18.83 20.65
CA LEU A 432 -5.66 -18.17 21.23
C LEU A 432 -6.52 -19.12 22.08
N SER A 433 -6.53 -20.43 21.79
CA SER A 433 -7.19 -21.42 22.67
C SER A 433 -6.43 -21.71 23.97
N LEU A 434 -5.20 -21.19 24.12
CA LEU A 434 -4.39 -21.24 25.34
C LEU A 434 -4.31 -19.88 26.07
N ARG A 435 -4.93 -18.84 25.51
CA ARG A 435 -5.10 -17.49 26.11
C ARG A 435 -5.87 -17.61 27.43
N ARG A 436 -5.38 -17.01 28.52
CA ARG A 436 -6.14 -16.95 29.79
C ARG A 436 -7.22 -15.87 29.72
N GLU A 437 -8.17 -15.91 30.64
CA GLU A 437 -9.19 -14.87 30.74
C GLU A 437 -8.54 -13.52 31.10
N GLY A 438 -8.59 -12.57 30.16
CA GLY A 438 -7.99 -11.24 30.31
C GLY A 438 -6.62 -11.05 29.65
N ASP A 439 -5.99 -12.11 29.12
CA ASP A 439 -4.81 -11.98 28.27
C ASP A 439 -5.20 -11.45 26.88
N GLU A 440 -4.32 -10.68 26.25
CA GLU A 440 -4.36 -10.29 24.83
C GLU A 440 -3.20 -10.93 24.06
N VAL A 441 -3.31 -10.98 22.72
CA VAL A 441 -2.18 -11.29 21.83
C VAL A 441 -1.58 -9.98 21.31
N TRP A 442 -0.28 -9.80 21.49
CA TRP A 442 0.50 -8.91 20.63
C TRP A 442 1.09 -9.74 19.49
N SER A 443 0.56 -9.55 18.28
CA SER A 443 1.12 -10.13 17.05
C SER A 443 1.82 -9.03 16.27
N THR A 444 3.11 -9.20 15.99
CA THR A 444 3.95 -8.22 15.28
C THR A 444 4.90 -8.93 14.33
N ASP A 445 5.32 -8.24 13.27
CA ASP A 445 6.14 -8.74 12.18
C ASP A 445 7.30 -7.79 11.85
N VAL A 446 8.37 -8.34 11.29
CA VAL A 446 9.48 -7.58 10.67
C VAL A 446 9.96 -8.30 9.40
N GLY A 447 10.61 -7.57 8.51
CA GLY A 447 11.28 -8.13 7.33
C GLY A 447 12.76 -7.76 7.32
N VAL A 448 13.64 -8.65 6.88
CA VAL A 448 15.07 -8.36 6.67
C VAL A 448 15.59 -8.94 5.35
N PRO A 449 16.70 -8.41 4.80
CA PRO A 449 17.43 -9.07 3.71
C PRO A 449 17.75 -10.53 4.09
N ILE A 450 17.54 -11.46 3.17
CA ILE A 450 17.63 -12.92 3.44
C ILE A 450 18.99 -13.39 4.00
N SER A 451 20.05 -12.59 3.86
CA SER A 451 21.37 -12.80 4.47
C SER A 451 21.40 -12.62 5.99
N ARG A 452 20.46 -11.85 6.56
CA ARG A 452 20.36 -11.51 7.99
C ARG A 452 19.34 -12.35 8.75
N LEU A 453 18.47 -13.09 8.04
CA LEU A 453 17.45 -13.99 8.62
C LEU A 453 17.96 -14.86 9.79
N PRO A 454 19.14 -15.54 9.70
CA PRO A 454 19.60 -16.38 10.80
C PRO A 454 20.05 -15.61 12.04
N ASP A 455 20.41 -14.33 11.88
CA ASP A 455 20.87 -13.47 12.99
C ASP A 455 19.69 -12.85 13.73
N ILE A 456 18.74 -12.23 13.02
CA ILE A 456 17.60 -11.57 13.68
C ILE A 456 16.68 -12.58 14.38
N VAL A 457 16.39 -13.73 13.76
CA VAL A 457 15.48 -14.73 14.33
C VAL A 457 16.08 -15.36 15.61
N ASP A 458 17.40 -15.59 15.63
CA ASP A 458 18.12 -16.15 16.78
C ASP A 458 18.20 -15.16 17.95
N LEU A 459 18.49 -13.88 17.67
CA LEU A 459 18.49 -12.81 18.66
C LEU A 459 17.09 -12.53 19.23
N SER A 460 16.07 -12.46 18.37
CA SER A 460 14.69 -12.24 18.80
C SER A 460 14.13 -13.43 19.59
N LYS A 461 14.45 -14.68 19.20
CA LYS A 461 14.07 -15.87 19.98
C LYS A 461 14.60 -15.78 21.41
N LYS A 462 15.89 -15.44 21.57
CA LYS A 462 16.50 -15.28 22.88
C LYS A 462 15.78 -14.23 23.75
N GLU A 463 15.42 -13.08 23.19
CA GLU A 463 14.71 -12.02 23.94
C GLU A 463 13.27 -12.40 24.29
N LEU A 464 12.60 -13.18 23.45
CA LEU A 464 11.26 -13.73 23.73
C LEU A 464 11.31 -14.83 24.80
N ASP A 465 12.38 -15.63 24.85
CA ASP A 465 12.61 -16.61 25.93
C ASP A 465 12.99 -15.92 27.26
N ASP A 466 13.84 -14.88 27.22
CA ASP A 466 14.25 -14.08 28.38
C ASP A 466 13.09 -13.23 28.97
N LEU A 467 11.99 -13.02 28.23
CA LEU A 467 10.82 -12.22 28.64
C LEU A 467 9.99 -12.86 29.78
N GLY A 468 10.08 -14.18 29.95
CA GLY A 468 9.36 -14.92 31.00
C GLY A 468 7.84 -15.05 30.82
N LEU A 469 7.32 -14.68 29.64
CA LEU A 469 5.92 -14.81 29.25
C LEU A 469 5.75 -15.96 28.24
N PHE A 470 4.51 -16.24 27.83
CA PHE A 470 4.31 -17.04 26.62
C PHE A 470 4.59 -16.16 25.39
N ALA A 471 5.64 -16.48 24.65
CA ALA A 471 6.06 -15.80 23.43
C ALA A 471 6.65 -16.81 22.44
N SER A 472 6.37 -16.66 21.15
CA SER A 472 6.83 -17.60 20.12
C SER A 472 7.15 -16.92 18.78
N ILE A 473 7.90 -17.64 17.93
CA ILE A 473 8.22 -17.24 16.56
C ILE A 473 7.55 -18.17 15.56
N LEU A 474 6.95 -17.57 14.52
CA LEU A 474 6.52 -18.24 13.30
C LEU A 474 6.72 -17.32 12.09
N GLY A 475 6.54 -17.82 10.85
CA GLY A 475 6.27 -16.95 9.70
C GLY A 475 6.93 -17.30 8.38
N HIS A 476 6.83 -16.35 7.46
CA HIS A 476 7.15 -16.44 6.03
C HIS A 476 8.66 -16.37 5.72
N ILE A 477 9.43 -17.27 6.35
CA ILE A 477 10.91 -17.30 6.28
C ILE A 477 11.48 -17.41 4.85
N GLY A 478 10.64 -17.72 3.84
CA GLY A 478 10.99 -17.68 2.43
C GLY A 478 11.32 -16.29 1.88
N ASP A 479 10.57 -15.25 2.21
CA ASP A 479 10.71 -13.91 1.59
C ASP A 479 11.44 -12.87 2.47
N GLY A 480 11.87 -13.26 3.68
CA GLY A 480 12.61 -12.41 4.60
C GLY A 480 11.82 -12.01 5.84
N ASN A 481 10.55 -12.41 5.93
CA ASN A 481 9.65 -12.06 7.03
C ASN A 481 9.56 -13.15 8.12
N PHE A 482 9.37 -12.71 9.36
CA PHE A 482 8.85 -13.52 10.45
C PHE A 482 7.97 -12.67 11.38
N HIS A 483 7.15 -13.34 12.18
CA HIS A 483 6.30 -12.73 13.20
C HIS A 483 6.72 -13.23 14.59
N ALA A 484 6.60 -12.35 15.59
CA ALA A 484 6.53 -12.71 17.00
C ALA A 484 5.08 -12.63 17.47
N SER A 485 4.66 -13.59 18.29
CA SER A 485 3.32 -13.61 18.88
C SER A 485 3.43 -13.85 20.39
N ILE A 486 2.93 -12.89 21.18
CA ILE A 486 3.15 -12.80 22.62
C ILE A 486 1.79 -12.74 23.32
N LEU A 487 1.56 -13.60 24.31
CA LEU A 487 0.40 -13.52 25.20
C LEU A 487 0.76 -12.69 26.43
N TYR A 488 -0.04 -11.68 26.74
CA TYR A 488 0.21 -10.73 27.83
C TYR A 488 -1.07 -10.16 28.45
N ASN A 489 -1.04 -9.86 29.74
CA ASN A 489 -2.12 -9.18 30.44
C ASN A 489 -2.00 -7.66 30.28
N ARG A 490 -2.82 -7.06 29.40
CA ARG A 490 -2.88 -5.60 29.19
C ARG A 490 -3.16 -4.77 30.44
N LYS A 491 -3.75 -5.37 31.48
CA LYS A 491 -4.08 -4.70 32.75
C LYS A 491 -2.91 -4.67 33.75
N ASP A 492 -1.78 -5.34 33.44
CA ASP A 492 -0.51 -5.15 34.14
C ASP A 492 0.40 -4.21 33.31
N PRO A 493 0.62 -2.96 33.77
CA PRO A 493 1.45 -2.01 33.03
C PRO A 493 2.92 -2.43 32.91
N ALA A 494 3.46 -3.14 33.92
CA ALA A 494 4.85 -3.58 33.92
C ALA A 494 5.05 -4.82 33.05
N GLU A 495 4.03 -5.66 32.88
CA GLU A 495 4.02 -6.71 31.86
C GLU A 495 3.97 -6.14 30.46
N ARG A 496 3.02 -5.22 30.21
CA ARG A 496 2.92 -4.49 28.94
C ARG A 496 4.23 -3.79 28.57
N GLU A 497 4.88 -3.08 29.50
CA GLU A 497 6.14 -2.36 29.24
C GLU A 497 7.27 -3.29 28.78
N ARG A 498 7.39 -4.50 29.36
CA ARG A 498 8.38 -5.50 28.91
C ARG A 498 8.07 -6.03 27.51
N VAL A 499 6.80 -6.29 27.21
CA VAL A 499 6.36 -6.74 25.88
C VAL A 499 6.64 -5.67 24.83
N GLU A 500 6.23 -4.44 25.11
CA GLU A 500 6.41 -3.27 24.24
C GLU A 500 7.91 -3.00 23.98
N HIS A 501 8.77 -3.16 24.99
CA HIS A 501 10.22 -3.08 24.81
C HIS A 501 10.80 -4.18 23.90
N VAL A 502 10.42 -5.46 24.07
CA VAL A 502 10.89 -6.55 23.20
C VAL A 502 10.38 -6.38 21.76
N VAL A 503 9.15 -5.90 21.57
CA VAL A 503 8.59 -5.58 20.25
C VAL A 503 9.38 -4.46 19.56
N HIS A 504 9.69 -3.37 20.27
CA HIS A 504 10.51 -2.28 19.71
C HIS A 504 11.95 -2.72 19.42
N ASN A 505 12.62 -3.44 20.34
CA ASN A 505 13.97 -3.97 20.10
C ASN A 505 14.05 -4.86 18.85
N MET A 506 13.00 -5.64 18.55
CA MET A 506 12.93 -6.45 17.34
C MET A 506 12.78 -5.59 16.06
N VAL A 507 12.00 -4.52 16.12
CA VAL A 507 11.82 -3.56 15.01
C VAL A 507 13.09 -2.76 14.76
N ASP A 508 13.68 -2.16 15.79
CA ASP A 508 14.91 -1.38 15.69
C ASP A 508 16.04 -2.24 15.10
N ARG A 509 16.18 -3.48 15.58
CA ARG A 509 17.11 -4.47 15.04
C ARG A 509 16.83 -4.83 13.58
N ALA A 510 15.58 -4.88 13.14
CA ALA A 510 15.28 -5.10 11.72
C ALA A 510 15.78 -3.93 10.87
N LEU A 511 15.58 -2.69 11.31
CA LEU A 511 16.05 -1.49 10.63
C LEU A 511 17.59 -1.40 10.62
N GLU A 512 18.27 -1.70 11.73
CA GLU A 512 19.73 -1.87 11.80
C GLU A 512 20.28 -2.96 10.84
N MET A 513 19.43 -3.89 10.40
CA MET A 513 19.78 -4.96 9.48
C MET A 513 19.43 -4.69 8.01
N GLU A 514 19.16 -3.44 7.64
CA GLU A 514 18.66 -3.01 6.31
C GLU A 514 17.27 -3.61 5.97
N GLY A 515 16.48 -3.87 7.00
CA GLY A 515 15.13 -4.43 6.94
C GLY A 515 14.01 -3.38 7.00
N THR A 516 12.84 -3.83 7.44
CA THR A 516 11.60 -3.03 7.53
C THR A 516 10.83 -3.37 8.80
N CYS A 517 10.15 -2.36 9.36
CA CYS A 517 9.33 -2.46 10.56
C CYS A 517 8.04 -3.27 10.39
N THR A 518 7.64 -3.59 9.15
CA THR A 518 6.49 -4.45 8.82
C THR A 518 6.79 -5.28 7.57
N GLY A 519 6.62 -6.61 7.64
CA GLY A 519 6.67 -7.45 6.45
C GLY A 519 5.37 -7.43 5.66
N GLU A 520 4.22 -7.46 6.34
CA GLU A 520 2.90 -7.53 5.71
C GLU A 520 1.71 -6.95 6.50
N HIS A 521 1.84 -6.65 7.80
CA HIS A 521 0.69 -6.20 8.60
C HIS A 521 0.24 -4.76 8.27
N GLY A 522 1.18 -3.90 7.85
CA GLY A 522 0.97 -2.47 7.59
C GLY A 522 1.50 -1.59 8.71
N ILE A 523 1.07 -0.33 8.75
CA ILE A 523 1.50 0.66 9.76
C ILE A 523 0.36 1.08 10.69
N GLY A 524 -0.82 1.34 10.11
CA GLY A 524 -2.05 1.70 10.81
C GLY A 524 -1.87 2.79 11.87
N LEU A 525 -2.18 2.45 13.13
CA LEU A 525 -1.91 3.30 14.29
C LEU A 525 -0.65 2.89 15.06
N GLY A 526 -0.19 1.65 14.96
CA GLY A 526 0.88 1.10 15.80
C GLY A 526 2.27 1.57 15.40
N LYS A 527 2.67 1.31 14.15
CA LYS A 527 4.06 1.44 13.70
C LYS A 527 4.41 2.83 13.14
N LYS A 528 3.62 3.87 13.49
CA LYS A 528 3.76 5.22 12.92
C LYS A 528 5.11 5.87 13.21
N GLN A 529 5.71 5.59 14.36
CA GLN A 529 7.07 6.04 14.69
C GLN A 529 8.09 5.24 13.88
N SER A 530 8.01 3.90 13.89
CA SER A 530 8.89 3.01 13.13
C SER A 530 8.91 3.30 11.62
N LEU A 531 7.81 3.79 11.04
CA LEU A 531 7.74 4.27 9.66
C LEU A 531 8.59 5.53 9.43
N ILE A 532 8.64 6.45 10.39
CA ILE A 532 9.52 7.63 10.37
C ILE A 532 10.98 7.19 10.52
N ASP A 533 11.24 6.21 11.38
CA ASP A 533 12.59 5.69 11.64
C ASP A 533 13.15 4.92 10.42
N GLU A 534 12.28 4.18 9.71
CA GLU A 534 12.63 3.43 8.48
C GLU A 534 12.84 4.34 7.26
N LEU A 535 11.96 5.32 7.04
CA LEU A 535 11.91 6.09 5.78
C LEU A 535 12.46 7.52 5.88
N GLY A 536 12.61 8.05 7.10
CA GLY A 536 13.00 9.43 7.36
C GLY A 536 11.88 10.46 7.08
N VAL A 537 11.89 11.55 7.85
CA VAL A 537 10.83 12.58 7.84
C VAL A 537 10.55 13.17 6.46
N ASP A 538 11.55 13.29 5.57
CA ASP A 538 11.36 13.86 4.23
C ASP A 538 10.55 12.94 3.30
N THR A 539 10.72 11.61 3.42
CA THR A 539 9.89 10.64 2.69
C THR A 539 8.43 10.73 3.15
N ILE A 540 8.22 10.86 4.47
CA ILE A 540 6.89 11.07 5.06
C ILE A 540 6.29 12.41 4.61
N ASN A 541 7.08 13.49 4.55
CA ASN A 541 6.63 14.79 4.04
C ASN A 541 6.14 14.72 2.57
N VAL A 542 6.72 13.85 1.74
CA VAL A 542 6.23 13.57 0.38
C VAL A 542 4.91 12.80 0.42
N MET A 543 4.79 11.73 1.23
CA MET A 543 3.54 10.98 1.40
C MET A 543 2.40 11.89 1.89
N GLN A 544 2.66 12.75 2.88
CA GLN A 544 1.71 13.75 3.37
C GLN A 544 1.30 14.75 2.28
N THR A 545 2.19 15.07 1.35
CA THR A 545 1.89 15.99 0.25
C THR A 545 0.99 15.34 -0.80
N LEU A 546 1.20 14.05 -1.11
CA LEU A 546 0.27 13.26 -1.92
C LEU A 546 -1.11 13.11 -1.25
N LYS A 547 -1.13 12.83 0.06
CA LYS A 547 -2.31 12.81 0.92
C LYS A 547 -3.08 14.13 0.85
N ARG A 548 -2.43 15.28 1.14
CA ARG A 548 -3.03 16.62 1.03
C ARG A 548 -3.56 16.94 -0.37
N SER A 549 -2.92 16.43 -1.42
CA SER A 549 -3.32 16.69 -2.82
C SER A 549 -4.57 15.93 -3.27
N LEU A 550 -4.84 14.76 -2.69
CA LEU A 550 -6.06 13.98 -2.95
C LEU A 550 -7.16 14.26 -1.92
N ASP A 551 -6.77 14.54 -0.68
CA ASP A 551 -7.61 14.70 0.50
C ASP A 551 -7.24 15.98 1.29
N PRO A 552 -7.64 17.18 0.80
CA PRO A 552 -7.30 18.45 1.43
C PRO A 552 -8.03 18.70 2.77
N HIS A 553 -8.85 17.76 3.23
CA HIS A 553 -9.57 17.82 4.50
C HIS A 553 -9.21 16.69 5.47
N TRP A 554 -8.27 15.81 5.09
CA TRP A 554 -7.83 14.65 5.87
C TRP A 554 -8.99 13.77 6.34
N LEU A 555 -9.94 13.48 5.46
CA LEU A 555 -11.13 12.68 5.75
C LEU A 555 -10.86 11.17 5.62
N MET A 556 -9.97 10.73 4.73
CA MET A 556 -9.72 9.32 4.48
C MET A 556 -8.79 8.70 5.53
N ASN A 557 -9.32 7.75 6.31
CA ASN A 557 -8.68 7.01 7.40
C ASN A 557 -7.68 7.82 8.26
N PRO A 558 -8.07 8.96 8.85
CA PRO A 558 -7.15 9.89 9.50
C PRO A 558 -6.48 9.37 10.77
N GLY A 559 -5.32 9.95 11.08
CA GLY A 559 -4.42 9.49 12.15
C GLY A 559 -3.50 8.34 11.72
N LYS A 560 -3.64 7.86 10.48
CA LYS A 560 -2.91 6.74 9.86
C LYS A 560 -2.47 7.15 8.44
N ILE A 561 -1.36 6.66 7.90
CA ILE A 561 -0.24 5.95 8.57
C ILE A 561 0.72 6.94 9.29
N PHE A 562 0.35 8.22 9.28
CA PHE A 562 0.99 9.35 9.95
C PHE A 562 -0.08 10.38 10.30
N ASP A 563 0.23 11.31 11.19
CA ASP A 563 -0.69 12.37 11.58
C ASP A 563 -0.65 13.57 10.62
N ALA A 564 -1.71 14.38 10.62
CA ALA A 564 -1.83 15.55 9.73
C ALA A 564 -0.85 16.69 10.08
N VAL A 565 -0.32 16.68 11.31
CA VAL A 565 0.68 17.61 11.84
C VAL A 565 1.63 16.80 12.73
N ASN A 566 2.89 16.64 12.32
CA ASN A 566 3.88 15.91 13.12
C ASN A 566 4.18 16.69 14.42
N ALA A 567 4.16 16.02 15.57
CA ALA A 567 4.51 16.63 16.85
C ALA A 567 5.95 17.20 16.85
N GLU A 568 6.87 16.56 16.12
CA GLU A 568 8.25 17.03 15.96
C GLU A 568 8.39 18.31 15.12
N ASN A 569 7.49 18.53 14.15
CA ASN A 569 7.48 19.81 13.41
C ASN A 569 7.18 20.98 14.36
N THR A 570 6.46 20.74 15.46
CA THR A 570 6.24 21.75 16.51
C THR A 570 7.52 22.02 17.30
N ARG A 571 8.32 20.99 17.66
CA ARG A 571 9.63 21.17 18.31
C ARG A 571 10.63 21.91 17.41
N ASN A 572 10.84 21.42 16.19
CA ASN A 572 11.85 21.96 15.28
C ASN A 572 11.52 23.39 14.82
N GLN A 573 10.25 23.78 14.73
CA GLN A 573 9.86 25.17 14.49
C GLN A 573 10.11 26.08 15.70
N HIS A 574 9.95 25.60 16.94
CA HIS A 574 10.31 26.36 18.14
C HIS A 574 11.83 26.52 18.30
N GLU A 575 12.63 25.48 18.02
CA GLU A 575 14.09 25.57 18.13
C GLU A 575 14.72 26.45 17.03
N SER A 576 14.24 26.35 15.79
CA SER A 576 14.72 27.22 14.68
C SER A 576 14.32 28.70 14.84
N THR A 577 13.18 28.99 15.46
CA THR A 577 12.79 30.38 15.79
C THR A 577 13.57 30.93 17.01
N ALA A 578 13.90 30.09 18.00
CA ALA A 578 14.82 30.47 19.08
C ALA A 578 16.26 30.71 18.57
N ALA A 579 16.75 29.87 17.65
CA ALA A 579 18.10 29.99 17.10
C ALA A 579 18.31 31.24 16.22
N SER A 580 17.25 31.80 15.63
CA SER A 580 17.33 33.00 14.78
C SER A 580 17.23 34.34 15.53
N THR A 581 16.95 34.33 16.84
CA THR A 581 16.79 35.54 17.67
C THR A 581 17.98 35.86 18.57
N LEU A 582 19.03 35.03 18.59
CA LEU A 582 20.27 35.27 19.34
C LEU A 582 21.35 35.91 18.46
N GLU A 583 21.55 37.23 18.60
CA GLU A 583 22.66 37.94 17.95
C GLU A 583 24.02 37.39 18.37
N ARG A 584 24.91 37.16 17.41
CA ARG A 584 26.31 36.80 17.70
C ARG A 584 27.05 38.00 18.30
N PRO A 585 27.70 37.88 19.47
CA PRO A 585 28.49 38.97 20.04
C PRO A 585 29.69 39.30 19.14
N ARG A 586 29.91 40.59 18.88
CA ARG A 586 31.09 41.08 18.15
C ARG A 586 32.27 41.30 19.10
N ASN A 587 33.31 40.48 18.95
CA ASN A 587 34.69 40.77 19.36
C ASN A 587 35.58 40.38 18.15
N LYS A 588 36.59 41.14 17.68
CA LYS A 588 37.69 41.88 18.34
C LYS A 588 38.66 40.97 19.10
#